data_AF-A0A938R788-F1
#
_entry.id   AF-A0A938R788-F1
#
_cell.length_a   1.000
_cell.length_b   1.000
_cell.length_c   1.000
_cell.angle_alpha   90.00
_cell.angle_beta   90.00
_cell.angle_gamma   90.00
#
_symmetry.space_group_name_H-M   'P 1'
#
loop_
_entity.id
_entity.type
_entity.pdbx_description
1 polymer ?
#
loop_
_entity_poly.entity_id
_entity_poly.type
_entity_poly.pdbx_seq_one_letter_code
_entity_poly.pdbx_strand_id
1 'polypeptide(L)'
;MAKETEKIGVIVVDVQGDFTKYKSGSLAVEGTDEAYIKTVEENTKKLKAAGFPIYATQDWHPKNHASFFTNHPGKKAFDVIKL
;
A
#
# COMPACT_ATOMS: atom_id res chain seq x y z
N MET A 1 27.95 -29.45 1.99
CA MET A 1 27.12 -28.63 1.08
C MET A 1 26.29 -27.70 1.94
N ALA A 2 26.60 -26.41 1.96
CA ALA A 2 25.81 -25.44 2.72
C ALA A 2 24.46 -25.28 2.00
N LYS A 3 23.36 -25.54 2.70
CA LYS A 3 22.01 -25.22 2.23
C LYS A 3 21.99 -23.73 1.91
N GLU A 4 21.78 -23.34 0.65
CA GLU A 4 21.49 -21.94 0.35
C GLU A 4 20.30 -21.52 1.19
N THR A 5 20.52 -20.58 2.10
CA THR A 5 19.44 -19.94 2.84
C THR A 5 18.69 -19.05 1.86
N GLU A 6 17.42 -19.37 1.59
CA GLU A 6 16.56 -18.50 0.80
C GLU A 6 16.58 -17.08 1.38
N LYS A 7 16.90 -16.10 0.54
CA LYS A 7 16.91 -14.69 0.94
C LYS A 7 15.49 -14.16 0.83
N ILE A 8 14.81 -14.10 1.97
CA ILE A 8 13.44 -13.59 2.07
C ILE A 8 13.48 -12.08 2.35
N GLY A 9 12.71 -11.30 1.59
CA GLY A 9 12.44 -9.88 1.87
C GLY A 9 10.96 -9.64 2.06
N VAL A 10 10.62 -8.69 2.95
CA VAL A 10 9.23 -8.31 3.25
C VAL A 10 8.96 -6.95 2.64
N ILE A 11 7.85 -6.83 1.90
CA ILE A 11 7.42 -5.56 1.30
C ILE A 11 6.10 -5.13 1.94
N VAL A 12 6.11 -3.96 2.56
CA VAL A 12 4.91 -3.30 3.11
C VAL A 12 4.39 -2.36 2.04
N VAL A 13 3.35 -2.80 1.33
CA VAL A 13 2.86 -2.12 0.14
C VAL A 13 1.81 -1.07 0.52
N ASP A 14 2.11 0.19 0.18
CA ASP A 14 1.15 1.30 0.12
C ASP A 14 0.23 1.46 1.34
N VAL A 15 0.78 1.31 2.54
CA VAL A 15 0.05 1.55 3.80
C VAL A 15 0.01 3.07 4.07
N GLN A 16 -0.72 3.77 3.20
CA GLN A 16 -0.85 5.22 3.15
C GLN A 16 -2.24 5.67 3.58
N GLY A 17 -2.34 6.88 4.13
CA GLY A 17 -3.59 7.43 4.66
C GLY A 17 -4.75 7.37 3.66
N ASP A 18 -4.48 7.64 2.39
CA ASP A 18 -5.47 7.63 1.30
C ASP A 18 -6.18 6.29 1.12
N PHE A 19 -5.53 5.17 1.46
CA PHE A 19 -6.11 3.84 1.32
C PHE A 19 -6.74 3.32 2.60
N THR A 20 -6.78 4.13 3.66
CA THR A 20 -7.23 3.69 4.99
C THR A 20 -8.55 4.29 5.42
N LYS A 21 -9.45 3.46 5.96
CA LYS A 21 -10.65 3.92 6.68
C LYS A 21 -10.26 4.68 7.94
N TYR A 22 -9.19 4.24 8.62
CA TYR A 22 -8.68 4.91 9.82
C TYR A 22 -8.37 6.41 9.63
N LYS A 23 -7.92 6.81 8.43
CA LYS A 23 -7.61 8.22 8.11
C LYS A 23 -8.66 8.89 7.23
N SER A 24 -9.83 8.26 7.03
CA SER A 24 -10.85 8.75 6.09
C SER A 24 -10.27 9.02 4.69
N GLY A 25 -9.44 8.09 4.21
CA GLY A 25 -8.70 8.22 2.96
C GLY A 25 -9.57 8.38 1.72
N SER A 26 -9.03 9.07 0.72
CA SER A 26 -9.72 9.36 -0.55
C SER A 26 -10.07 8.12 -1.37
N LEU A 27 -9.33 7.02 -1.19
CA LEU A 27 -9.56 5.70 -1.79
C LEU A 27 -9.54 4.60 -0.72
N ALA A 28 -10.18 4.87 0.42
CA ALA A 28 -10.15 3.98 1.59
C ALA A 28 -10.72 2.58 1.29
N VAL A 29 -9.93 1.55 1.55
CA VAL A 29 -10.29 0.14 1.36
C VAL A 29 -11.02 -0.39 2.61
N GLU A 30 -12.07 -1.20 2.44
CA GLU A 30 -12.78 -1.79 3.59
C GLU A 30 -11.84 -2.64 4.48
N GLY A 31 -12.06 -2.57 5.80
CA GLY A 31 -11.25 -3.30 6.78
C GLY A 31 -9.90 -2.66 7.15
N THR A 32 -9.53 -1.52 6.55
CA THR A 32 -8.31 -0.77 6.88
C THR A 32 -8.50 0.20 8.05
N ASP A 33 -9.07 -0.30 9.14
CA ASP A 33 -9.30 0.45 10.37
C ASP A 33 -8.02 0.58 11.23
N GLU A 34 -8.14 1.17 12.42
CA GLU A 34 -7.00 1.36 13.32
C GLU A 34 -6.36 0.01 13.74
N ALA A 35 -7.17 -1.03 13.92
CA ALA A 35 -6.70 -2.35 14.35
C ALA A 35 -5.89 -3.02 13.23
N TYR A 36 -6.31 -2.89 11.98
CA TYR A 36 -5.53 -3.33 10.82
C TYR A 36 -4.16 -2.63 10.78
N ILE A 37 -4.12 -1.30 10.93
CA ILE A 37 -2.84 -0.55 10.88
C ILE A 37 -1.91 -0.96 12.02
N LYS A 38 -2.43 -1.13 13.24
CA LYS A 38 -1.66 -1.66 14.37
C LYS A 38 -1.11 -3.05 14.08
N THR A 39 -1.92 -3.93 13.49
CA THR A 39 -1.51 -5.29 13.13
C THR A 39 -0.36 -5.27 12.11
N VAL A 40 -0.43 -4.42 11.08
CA VAL A 40 0.67 -4.26 10.10
C VAL A 40 1.94 -3.77 10.78
N GLU A 41 1.84 -2.74 11.63
CA GLU A 41 2.98 -2.18 12.36
C GLU A 41 3.66 -3.23 13.26
N GLU A 42 2.87 -3.97 14.04
CA GLU A 42 3.36 -5.02 14.93
C GLU A 42 4.07 -6.14 14.17
N ASN A 43 3.48 -6.63 13.08
CA ASN A 43 4.09 -7.68 12.27
C ASN A 43 5.36 -7.20 11.57
N THR A 44 5.37 -5.96 11.07
CA THR A 44 6.57 -5.36 10.48
C THR A 44 7.72 -5.28 11.48
N LYS A 45 7.44 -4.88 12.73
CA LYS A 45 8.44 -4.87 13.81
C LYS A 45 8.93 -6.28 14.15
N LYS A 46 8.03 -7.28 14.24
CA LYS A 46 8.38 -8.68 14.51
C LYS A 46 9.29 -9.26 13.42
N LEU A 47 8.95 -9.03 12.16
CA LEU A 47 9.73 -9.52 11.02
C LEU A 47 11.10 -8.83 10.94
N LYS A 48 11.16 -7.52 11.20
CA LYS A 48 12.44 -6.81 11.29
C LYS A 48 13.32 -7.38 12.41
N ALA A 49 12.74 -7.64 13.59
CA ALA A 49 13.45 -8.22 14.72
C ALA A 49 13.93 -9.66 14.45
N ALA A 50 13.21 -10.41 13.62
CA ALA A 50 13.61 -11.74 13.15
C ALA A 50 14.72 -11.73 12.08
N GLY A 51 15.22 -10.55 11.68
CA GLY A 51 16.33 -10.40 10.74
C GLY A 51 15.92 -10.31 9.27
N PHE A 52 14.62 -10.22 8.97
CA PHE A 52 14.18 -10.01 7.60
C PHE A 52 14.39 -8.54 7.16
N PRO A 53 14.94 -8.29 5.96
CA PRO A 53 14.93 -6.96 5.38
C PRO A 53 13.49 -6.54 5.08
N ILE A 54 13.15 -5.31 5.51
CA ILE A 54 11.85 -4.71 5.30
C ILE A 54 11.99 -3.58 4.27
N TYR A 55 11.17 -3.63 3.24
CA TYR A 55 10.99 -2.56 2.27
C TYR A 55 9.56 -2.05 2.36
N ALA A 56 9.35 -0.77 2.07
CA ALA A 56 8.02 -0.19 1.96
C ALA A 56 7.90 0.50 0.62
N THR A 57 6.70 0.47 0.05
CA THR A 57 6.37 1.24 -1.15
C THR A 57 5.48 2.41 -0.80
N GLN A 58 5.44 3.36 -1.70
CA GLN A 58 4.54 4.48 -1.63
C GLN A 58 4.01 4.74 -3.03
N ASP A 59 2.70 4.68 -3.19
CA ASP A 59 2.04 5.20 -4.38
C ASP A 59 2.20 6.73 -4.39
N TRP A 60 2.79 7.26 -5.47
CA TRP A 60 3.29 8.64 -5.53
C TRP A 60 2.96 9.31 -6.85
N HIS A 61 1.71 9.76 -6.96
CA HIS A 61 1.18 10.36 -8.17
C HIS A 61 1.35 11.88 -8.22
N PRO A 62 1.69 12.46 -9.39
CA PRO A 62 1.47 13.89 -9.63
C PRO A 62 -0.02 14.21 -9.67
N LYS A 63 -0.39 15.48 -9.44
CA LYS A 63 -1.80 15.92 -9.42
C LYS A 63 -2.57 15.59 -10.71
N ASN A 64 -1.88 15.56 -11.84
CA ASN A 64 -2.44 15.29 -13.17
C ASN A 64 -2.16 13.86 -13.65
N HIS A 65 -1.99 12.90 -12.74
CA HIS A 65 -1.67 11.51 -13.11
C HIS A 65 -2.78 10.87 -13.96
N ALA A 66 -2.37 10.05 -14.94
CA ALA A 66 -3.28 9.45 -15.91
C ALA A 66 -4.30 8.48 -15.30
N SER A 67 -4.05 7.94 -14.09
CA SER A 67 -4.99 7.06 -13.39
C SER A 67 -6.20 7.77 -12.79
N PHE A 68 -6.14 9.09 -12.61
CA PHE A 68 -7.24 9.83 -11.97
C PHE A 68 -8.35 10.15 -12.95
N PHE A 69 -9.58 9.72 -12.66
CA PHE A 69 -10.76 9.99 -13.47
C PHE A 69 -11.02 11.50 -13.68
N THR A 70 -10.56 12.34 -12.75
CA THR A 70 -10.68 13.81 -12.84
C THR A 70 -9.91 14.41 -14.03
N ASN A 71 -8.91 13.70 -14.56
CA ASN A 71 -8.16 14.09 -15.75
C ASN A 71 -8.82 13.60 -17.06
N HIS A 72 -9.98 12.94 -16.98
CA HIS A 72 -10.70 12.37 -18.12
C HIS A 72 -12.13 12.92 -18.21
N PRO A 73 -12.42 13.84 -19.16
CA PRO A 73 -13.73 14.47 -19.28
C PRO A 73 -14.88 13.46 -19.36
N GLY A 74 -15.90 13.65 -18.52
CA GLY A 74 -17.11 12.81 -18.50
C GLY A 74 -16.96 11.45 -17.81
N LYS A 75 -15.78 11.12 -17.26
CA LYS A 75 -15.55 9.89 -16.50
C LYS A 75 -15.85 10.05 -15.02
N LYS A 76 -16.15 8.93 -14.36
CA LYS A 76 -16.36 8.81 -12.92
C LYS A 76 -15.28 7.92 -12.32
N ALA A 77 -15.15 7.98 -10.99
CA ALA A 77 -14.30 7.04 -10.27
C ALA A 77 -14.65 5.59 -10.63
N PHE A 78 -13.63 4.76 -10.82
CA PHE A 78 -13.72 3.35 -11.22
C PHE A 78 -14.18 3.05 -12.66
N ASP A 79 -14.46 4.05 -13.49
CA ASP A 79 -14.69 3.82 -14.92
C ASP A 79 -13.43 3.27 -15.61
N VAL A 80 -13.63 2.40 -16.60
CA VAL A 80 -12.53 1.99 -17.49
C VAL A 80 -12.18 3.16 -18.41
N ILE A 81 -10.89 3.52 -18.39
CA ILE A 81 -10.29 4.58 -19.20
C ILE A 81 -9.33 3.93 -20.19
N LYS A 82 -9.41 4.34 -21.45
CA LYS A 82 -8.43 4.00 -22.47
C LYS A 82 -7.40 5.14 -22.52
N LEU A 83 -6.15 4.83 -22.19
CA LEU A 83 -5.02 5.75 -22.26
C LEU A 83 -4.52 5.91 -23.71
#